data_AF-A0A9D6Z979-F1
#
_entry.id   AF-A0A9D6Z979-F1
#
_cell.length_a   1.000
_cell.length_b   1.000
_cell.length_c   1.000
_cell.angle_alpha   90.00
_cell.angle_beta   90.00
_cell.angle_gamma   90.00
#
_symmetry.space_group_name_H-M   'P 1'
#
loop_
_entity.id
_entity.type
_entity.pdbx_description
1 polymer ?
#
loop_
_entity_poly.entity_id
_entity_poly.type
_entity_poly.pdbx_seq_one_letter_code
_entity_poly.pdbx_strand_id
1 'polypeptide(L)'
;MKEVFVDTHYWVAIANPNDQWHEAAMLAKRALGNVKLVTTDEVLIEFLSFLSRYGELLRVQGAKIVRAILNNASVSVVPQSRQSFLTALEFYENRKDKQYSLVDCISMMTMKNRLITDVLTNDEHFSQEGFKILIAKQ
;
A
#
# COMPACT_ATOMS: atom_id res chain seq x y z
N MET A 1 -17.92 -8.64 1.29
CA MET A 1 -16.55 -9.22 1.11
C MET A 1 -15.60 -8.37 1.93
N LYS A 2 -14.71 -8.97 2.72
CA LYS A 2 -13.75 -8.23 3.54
C LYS A 2 -12.77 -7.48 2.64
N GLU A 3 -12.49 -6.22 2.97
CA GLU A 3 -11.49 -5.39 2.30
C GLU A 3 -10.21 -5.33 3.13
N VAL A 4 -9.07 -5.34 2.47
CA VAL A 4 -7.74 -5.23 3.09
C VAL A 4 -6.92 -4.22 2.29
N PHE A 5 -6.31 -3.26 2.96
CA PHE A 5 -5.47 -2.27 2.30
C PHE A 5 -4.11 -2.87 1.94
N VAL A 6 -3.52 -2.39 0.86
CA VAL A 6 -2.22 -2.82 0.36
C VAL A 6 -1.33 -1.61 0.20
N ASP A 7 -0.22 -1.62 0.92
CA ASP A 7 0.77 -0.56 0.94
C ASP A 7 1.91 -0.84 -0.06
N THR A 8 2.72 0.19 -0.33
CA THR A 8 3.91 0.11 -1.19
C THR A 8 4.86 -1.01 -0.76
N HIS A 9 5.08 -1.17 0.55
CA HIS A 9 5.97 -2.20 1.08
C HIS A 9 5.58 -3.61 0.64
N TYR A 10 4.29 -3.93 0.62
CA TYR A 10 3.82 -5.22 0.11
C TYR A 10 4.07 -5.36 -1.40
N TRP A 11 3.76 -4.33 -2.19
CA TRP A 11 3.98 -4.37 -3.64
C TRP A 11 5.44 -4.58 -4.00
N VAL A 12 6.36 -3.94 -3.28
CA VAL A 12 7.81 -4.15 -3.41
C VAL A 12 8.19 -5.58 -3.03
N ALA A 13 7.72 -6.06 -1.87
CA ALA A 13 8.03 -7.39 -1.39
C ALA A 13 7.60 -8.48 -2.37
N ILE A 14 6.40 -8.40 -2.97
CA ILE A 14 5.95 -9.41 -3.94
C ILE A 14 6.61 -9.28 -5.31
N ALA A 15 7.05 -8.07 -5.70
CA ALA A 15 7.69 -7.83 -6.99
C ALA A 15 9.15 -8.31 -7.02
N ASN A 16 9.80 -8.40 -5.85
CA ASN A 16 11.18 -8.85 -5.71
C ASN A 16 11.25 -10.14 -4.87
N PRO A 17 11.47 -11.32 -5.48
CA PRO A 17 11.62 -12.58 -4.75
C PRO A 17 12.77 -12.61 -3.75
N ASN A 18 13.76 -11.73 -3.90
CA ASN A 18 14.89 -11.61 -2.98
C ASN A 18 14.65 -10.56 -1.87
N ASP A 19 13.46 -9.96 -1.80
CA ASP A 19 13.12 -9.06 -0.71
C ASP A 19 13.01 -9.84 0.60
N GLN A 20 13.58 -9.30 1.68
CA GLN A 20 13.55 -9.94 3.00
C GLN A 20 12.12 -10.19 3.52
N TRP A 21 11.14 -9.46 3.01
CA TRP A 21 9.73 -9.58 3.38
C TRP A 21 8.91 -10.43 2.40
N HIS A 22 9.49 -10.93 1.30
CA HIS A 22 8.77 -11.65 0.26
C HIS A 22 7.93 -12.80 0.81
N GLU A 23 8.56 -13.71 1.57
CA GLU A 23 7.88 -14.87 2.16
C GLU A 23 6.79 -14.47 3.15
N ALA A 24 7.07 -13.50 4.03
CA ALA A 24 6.10 -13.01 5.01
C ALA A 24 4.88 -12.35 4.32
N ALA A 25 5.11 -11.56 3.28
CA ALA A 25 4.06 -10.93 2.48
C ALA A 25 3.17 -11.98 1.78
N MET A 26 3.78 -13.01 1.18
CA MET A 26 3.08 -14.09 0.51
C MET A 26 2.24 -14.92 1.50
N LEU A 27 2.78 -15.24 2.67
CA LEU A 27 2.06 -15.94 3.73
C LEU A 27 0.89 -15.12 4.26
N ALA A 28 1.11 -13.84 4.54
CA ALA A 28 0.05 -12.91 4.99
C ALA A 28 -1.08 -12.83 3.96
N LYS A 29 -0.76 -12.69 2.67
CA LYS A 29 -1.77 -12.65 1.60
C LYS A 29 -2.55 -13.96 1.48
N ARG A 30 -1.88 -15.12 1.61
CA ARG A 30 -2.54 -16.44 1.58
C ARG A 30 -3.49 -16.63 2.77
N ALA A 31 -3.07 -16.23 3.97
CA ALA A 31 -3.87 -16.38 5.20
C ALA A 31 -5.19 -15.58 5.16
N LEU A 32 -5.28 -14.53 4.36
CA LEU A 32 -6.50 -13.74 4.19
C LEU A 32 -7.62 -14.47 3.43
N GLY A 33 -7.29 -15.50 2.63
CA GLY A 33 -8.26 -16.16 1.77
C GLY A 33 -8.88 -15.20 0.74
N ASN A 34 -10.19 -15.30 0.54
CA ASN A 34 -10.91 -14.46 -0.43
C ASN A 34 -11.26 -13.08 0.16
N VAL A 35 -10.45 -12.08 -0.19
CA VAL A 35 -10.62 -10.68 0.18
C VAL A 35 -10.51 -9.78 -1.03
N LYS A 36 -11.16 -8.61 -0.96
CA LYS A 36 -10.90 -7.53 -1.90
C LYS A 36 -9.67 -6.75 -1.44
N LEU A 37 -8.68 -6.62 -2.31
CA LEU A 37 -7.55 -5.75 -2.02
C LEU A 37 -7.91 -4.32 -2.38
N VAL A 38 -7.46 -3.36 -1.57
CA VAL A 38 -7.64 -1.92 -1.80
C VAL A 38 -6.27 -1.25 -1.76
N THR A 39 -5.98 -0.40 -2.72
CA THR A 39 -4.77 0.45 -2.75
C THR A 39 -5.16 1.82 -3.32
N THR A 40 -4.27 2.79 -3.32
CA THR A 40 -4.48 4.09 -3.97
C THR A 40 -3.55 4.28 -5.16
N ASP A 41 -3.86 5.23 -6.04
CA ASP A 41 -2.93 5.66 -7.08
C ASP A 41 -1.60 6.15 -6.48
N GLU A 42 -1.62 6.82 -5.33
CA GLU A 42 -0.42 7.33 -4.66
C GLU A 42 0.53 6.21 -4.19
N VAL A 43 -0.01 5.09 -3.70
CA VAL A 43 0.79 3.88 -3.41
C VAL A 43 1.44 3.34 -4.69
N LEU A 44 0.72 3.33 -5.82
CA LEU A 44 1.28 2.87 -7.10
C LEU A 44 2.34 3.84 -7.64
N ILE A 45 2.17 5.15 -7.42
CA ILE A 45 3.18 6.18 -7.75
C ILE A 45 4.45 5.94 -6.92
N GLU A 46 4.31 5.69 -5.63
CA GLU A 46 5.44 5.44 -4.74
C GLU A 46 6.18 4.14 -5.11
N PHE A 47 5.44 3.06 -5.40
CA PHE A 47 5.98 1.81 -5.92
C PHE A 47 6.78 2.00 -7.22
N LEU A 48 6.23 2.72 -8.20
CA LEU A 48 6.93 3.01 -9.45
C LEU A 48 8.16 3.90 -9.24
N SER A 49 8.06 4.86 -8.32
CA SER A 49 9.17 5.75 -7.95
C SER A 49 10.30 4.97 -7.28
N PHE A 50 9.98 4.03 -6.39
CA PHE A 50 10.94 3.11 -5.80
C PHE A 50 11.68 2.29 -6.88
N LEU A 51 10.94 1.64 -7.78
CA LEU A 51 11.54 0.83 -8.86
C LEU A 51 12.37 1.66 -9.85
N SER A 52 12.06 2.95 -10.02
CA SER A 52 12.78 3.83 -10.94
C SER A 52 14.26 3.99 -10.62
N ARG A 53 14.65 3.73 -9.36
CA ARG A 53 16.02 3.83 -8.84
C ARG A 53 16.92 2.68 -9.31
N TYR A 54 16.36 1.62 -9.90
CA TYR A 54 17.05 0.39 -10.27
C TYR A 54 17.21 0.19 -11.79
N GLY A 55 16.98 1.24 -12.58
CA GLY A 55 17.24 1.26 -14.02
C GLY A 55 16.06 0.81 -14.90
N GLU A 56 16.28 0.79 -16.22
CA GLU A 56 15.24 0.62 -17.23
C GLU A 56 14.45 -0.69 -17.08
N LEU A 57 15.14 -1.79 -16.80
CA LEU A 57 14.51 -3.11 -16.71
C LEU A 57 13.45 -3.16 -15.60
N LEU A 58 13.75 -2.63 -14.40
CA LEU A 58 12.77 -2.59 -13.31
C LEU A 58 11.65 -1.57 -13.56
N ARG A 59 11.92 -0.47 -14.28
CA ARG A 59 10.87 0.47 -14.69
C ARG A 59 9.84 -0.18 -15.61
N VAL A 60 10.30 -0.92 -16.62
CA VAL A 60 9.42 -1.66 -17.54
C VAL A 60 8.62 -2.71 -16.78
N GLN A 61 9.26 -3.44 -15.86
CA GLN A 61 8.59 -4.43 -15.04
C GLN A 61 7.55 -3.80 -14.09
N GLY A 62 7.88 -2.69 -13.43
CA GLY A 62 6.97 -1.94 -12.57
C GLY A 62 5.71 -1.48 -13.31
N ALA A 63 5.87 -0.93 -14.52
CA ALA A 63 4.74 -0.51 -15.35
C ALA A 63 3.82 -1.69 -15.72
N LYS A 64 4.40 -2.86 -16.05
CA LYS A 64 3.62 -4.09 -16.31
C LYS A 64 2.85 -4.55 -15.08
N ILE A 65 3.49 -4.53 -13.90
CA ILE A 65 2.85 -4.88 -12.63
C ILE A 65 1.67 -3.96 -12.34
N VAL A 66 1.85 -2.63 -12.46
CA VAL A 66 0.77 -1.66 -12.25
C VAL A 66 -0.39 -1.88 -13.23
N ARG A 67 -0.11 -2.15 -14.50
CA ARG A 67 -1.17 -2.50 -15.48
C ARG A 67 -1.92 -3.78 -15.09
N ALA A 68 -1.22 -4.79 -14.58
CA ALA A 68 -1.85 -6.01 -14.09
C ALA A 68 -2.73 -5.74 -12.86
N ILE A 69 -2.28 -4.89 -11.93
CA ILE A 69 -3.07 -4.46 -10.76
C ILE A 69 -4.35 -3.75 -11.19
N LEU A 70 -4.26 -2.77 -12.09
CA LEU A 70 -5.40 -1.99 -12.58
C LEU A 70 -6.44 -2.86 -13.32
N ASN A 71 -6.01 -3.93 -13.98
CA ASN A 71 -6.89 -4.85 -14.71
C ASN A 71 -7.42 -6.01 -13.83
N ASN A 72 -7.02 -6.09 -12.55
CA ASN A 72 -7.41 -7.18 -11.67
C ASN A 72 -8.70 -6.85 -10.91
N ALA A 73 -9.78 -7.56 -11.20
CA ALA A 73 -11.09 -7.35 -10.57
C ALA A 73 -11.10 -7.59 -9.04
N SER A 74 -10.13 -8.32 -8.50
CA SER A 74 -9.95 -8.52 -7.05
C SER A 74 -9.23 -7.37 -6.36
N VAL A 75 -8.73 -6.37 -7.10
CA VAL A 75 -8.07 -5.18 -6.57
C VAL A 75 -8.89 -3.94 -6.92
N SER A 76 -9.15 -3.10 -5.92
CA SER A 76 -9.74 -1.78 -6.08
C SER A 76 -8.63 -0.74 -5.89
N VAL A 77 -8.28 -0.07 -6.98
CA VAL A 77 -7.41 1.11 -6.92
C VAL A 77 -8.30 2.34 -6.74
N VAL A 78 -8.13 3.03 -5.62
CA VAL A 78 -8.82 4.29 -5.35
C VAL A 78 -8.13 5.40 -6.14
N PRO A 79 -8.84 6.10 -7.04
CA PRO A 79 -8.22 7.09 -7.90
C PRO A 79 -7.77 8.31 -7.10
N GLN A 80 -6.65 8.89 -7.50
CA GLN A 80 -6.18 10.16 -6.97
C GLN A 80 -7.19 11.28 -7.24
N SER A 81 -7.36 12.19 -6.29
CA SER A 81 -8.16 13.40 -6.46
C SER A 81 -7.53 14.58 -5.72
N ARG A 82 -7.93 15.81 -6.09
CA ARG A 82 -7.55 16.99 -5.29
C ARG A 82 -8.05 16.88 -3.84
N GLN A 83 -9.22 16.28 -3.64
CA GLN A 83 -9.80 16.12 -2.32
C GLN A 83 -9.01 15.14 -1.45
N SER A 84 -8.60 13.99 -1.99
CA SER A 84 -7.76 13.03 -1.25
C SER A 84 -6.45 13.67 -0.81
N PHE A 85 -5.83 14.45 -1.70
CA PHE A 85 -4.63 15.23 -1.38
C PHE A 85 -4.86 16.22 -0.23
N LEU A 86 -5.90 17.07 -0.31
CA LEU A 86 -6.15 18.10 0.71
C LEU A 86 -6.51 17.52 2.07
N THR A 87 -7.35 16.47 2.09
CA THR A 87 -7.73 15.79 3.34
C THR A 87 -6.53 15.09 3.97
N ALA A 88 -5.66 14.46 3.18
CA ALA A 88 -4.44 13.87 3.71
C ALA A 88 -3.42 14.92 4.17
N LEU A 89 -3.36 16.07 3.50
CA LEU A 89 -2.50 17.19 3.91
C LEU A 89 -2.93 17.74 5.28
N GLU A 90 -4.23 17.96 5.48
CA GLU A 90 -4.75 18.36 6.79
C GLU A 90 -4.43 17.32 7.87
N PHE A 91 -4.56 16.02 7.54
CA PHE A 91 -4.19 14.96 8.47
C PHE A 91 -2.68 14.96 8.79
N TYR A 92 -1.83 15.17 7.78
CA TYR A 92 -0.38 15.31 7.91
C TYR A 92 0.00 16.48 8.81
N GLU A 93 -0.62 17.65 8.61
CA GLU A 93 -0.40 18.86 9.43
C GLU A 93 -0.75 18.64 10.91
N ASN A 94 -1.70 17.74 11.19
CA ASN A 94 -2.14 17.36 12.53
C ASN A 94 -1.37 16.17 13.13
N ARG A 95 -0.30 15.69 12.48
CA ARG A 95 0.54 14.57 12.91
C ARG A 95 2.02 14.93 12.96
N LYS A 96 2.31 16.12 13.50
CA LYS A 96 3.68 16.63 13.69
C LYS A 96 4.55 15.76 14.61
N ASP A 97 3.90 14.94 15.43
CA ASP A 97 4.56 13.96 16.30
C ASP A 97 5.00 12.68 15.55
N LYS A 98 4.65 12.55 14.27
CA LYS A 98 4.84 11.35 13.46
C LYS A 98 5.78 11.60 12.28
N GLN A 99 6.28 10.51 11.69
CA GLN A 99 7.14 10.52 10.51
C GLN A 99 6.43 10.04 9.24
N TYR A 100 5.09 10.17 9.21
CA TYR A 100 4.26 9.73 8.10
C TYR A 100 4.66 10.46 6.81
N SER A 101 4.70 9.73 5.70
CA SER A 101 4.66 10.33 4.37
C SER A 101 3.22 10.81 4.06
N LEU A 102 3.06 11.68 3.05
CA LEU A 102 1.71 12.04 2.58
C LEU A 102 1.00 10.82 1.96
N VAL A 103 1.73 9.85 1.39
CA VAL A 103 1.17 8.60 0.86
C VAL A 103 0.59 7.77 2.00
N ASP A 104 1.27 7.70 3.15
CA ASP A 104 0.77 7.03 4.35
C ASP A 104 -0.52 7.72 4.83
N CYS A 105 -0.53 9.06 4.88
CA CYS A 105 -1.71 9.84 5.24
C CYS A 105 -2.90 9.56 4.30
N ILE A 106 -2.69 9.54 2.98
CA ILE A 106 -3.74 9.22 2.00
C ILE A 106 -4.25 7.79 2.19
N SER A 107 -3.34 6.85 2.42
CA SER A 107 -3.66 5.44 2.67
C SER A 107 -4.53 5.29 3.91
N MET A 108 -4.10 5.88 5.03
CA MET A 108 -4.81 5.82 6.32
C MET A 108 -6.17 6.54 6.26
N MET A 109 -6.27 7.68 5.57
CA MET A 109 -7.56 8.34 5.37
C MET A 109 -8.49 7.53 4.47
N THR A 110 -7.96 6.88 3.43
CA THR A 110 -8.72 5.95 2.58
C THR A 110 -9.25 4.77 3.39
N MET A 111 -8.42 4.19 4.26
CA MET A 111 -8.79 3.11 5.16
C MET A 111 -9.89 3.53 6.14
N LYS A 112 -9.75 4.68 6.80
CA LYS A 112 -10.78 5.25 7.69
C LYS A 112 -12.11 5.44 6.96
N ASN A 113 -12.09 6.04 5.77
CA ASN A 113 -13.30 6.31 4.98
C ASN A 113 -14.00 5.04 4.49
N ARG A 114 -13.25 3.95 4.27
CA ARG A 114 -13.79 2.65 3.82
C ARG A 114 -13.98 1.64 4.95
N LEU A 115 -13.75 2.03 6.21
CA LEU A 115 -13.81 1.14 7.38
C LEU A 115 -12.88 -0.09 7.24
N ILE A 116 -11.72 0.09 6.61
CA ILE A 116 -10.70 -0.96 6.45
C ILE A 116 -9.78 -0.90 7.67
N THR A 117 -9.63 -2.02 8.37
CA THR A 117 -8.77 -2.11 9.56
C THR A 117 -7.45 -2.80 9.30
N ASP A 118 -7.40 -3.69 8.32
CA ASP A 118 -6.26 -4.56 8.06
C ASP A 118 -5.44 -4.02 6.87
N VAL A 119 -4.12 -4.04 6.99
CA VAL A 119 -3.19 -3.58 5.96
C VAL A 119 -2.04 -4.57 5.73
N LEU A 120 -1.82 -4.91 4.46
CA LEU A 120 -0.63 -5.61 4.00
C LEU A 120 0.51 -4.60 3.87
N THR A 121 1.27 -4.46 4.96
CA THR A 121 2.52 -3.70 5.06
C THR A 121 3.35 -4.28 6.20
N ASN A 122 4.61 -3.87 6.31
CA ASN A 122 5.45 -4.02 7.49
C ASN A 122 5.82 -2.65 8.12
N ASP A 123 5.20 -1.56 7.64
CA ASP A 123 5.41 -0.20 8.15
C ASP A 123 4.58 0.06 9.41
N GLU A 124 5.28 0.32 10.52
CA GLU A 124 4.69 0.57 11.83
C GLU A 124 3.84 1.85 11.89
N HIS A 125 3.97 2.77 10.93
CA HIS A 125 3.15 3.99 10.85
C HIS A 125 1.65 3.68 10.94
N PHE A 126 1.20 2.63 10.26
CA PHE A 126 -0.21 2.24 10.25
C PHE A 126 -0.70 1.79 11.63
N SER A 127 0.14 1.12 12.43
CA SER A 127 -0.23 0.69 13.78
C SER A 127 -0.47 1.86 14.74
N GLN A 128 0.21 2.99 14.51
CA GLN A 128 0.08 4.20 15.33
C GLN A 128 -1.28 4.89 15.15
N GLU A 129 -1.99 4.60 14.04
CA GLU A 129 -3.38 5.03 13.82
C GLU A 129 -4.40 3.92 14.11
N GLY A 130 -3.98 2.81 14.73
CA GLY A 130 -4.86 1.71 15.13
C GLY A 130 -5.16 0.70 14.04
N PHE A 131 -4.45 0.71 12.91
CA PHE A 131 -4.59 -0.32 11.89
C PHE A 131 -3.80 -1.58 12.22
N LYS A 132 -4.29 -2.72 11.76
CA LYS A 132 -3.65 -4.01 11.93
C LYS A 132 -2.72 -4.30 10.76
N ILE A 133 -1.42 -4.24 11.04
CA ILE A 133 -0.35 -4.66 10.13
C ILE A 133 -0.36 -6.19 10.01
N LEU A 134 -0.28 -6.71 8.79
CA LEU A 134 -0.36 -8.14 8.50
C LEU A 134 0.97 -8.79 8.13
N ILE A 135 2.01 -8.01 7.80
CA ILE A 135 3.35 -8.54 7.51
C ILE A 135 4.21 -8.29 8.76
N ALA A 136 4.54 -9.37 9.47
CA ALA A 136 5.38 -9.34 10.66
C ALA A 136 6.68 -10.13 10.41
N LYS A 137 7.78 -9.76 11.09
CA LYS A 137 8.98 -10.61 11.12
C LYS A 137 8.62 -11.90 11.85
N GLN A 138 9.02 -13.02 11.27
CA GLN A 138 9.02 -14.32 11.96
C GLN A 138 10.18 -14.36 12.96
#